data_AF-A0A059D0B0-F1
#
_entry.id   AF-A0A059D0B0-F1
#
_cell.length_a   1.000
_cell.length_b   1.000
_cell.length_c   1.000
_cell.angle_alpha   90.00
_cell.angle_beta   90.00
_cell.angle_gamma   90.00
#
_symmetry.space_group_name_H-M   'P 1'
#
loop_
_entity.id
_entity.type
_entity.pdbx_description
1 polymer ?
#
loop_
_entity_poly.entity_id
_entity_poly.type
_entity_poly.pdbx_seq_one_letter_code
_entity_poly.pdbx_strand_id
1 'polypeptide(L)'
;MESLEYQVIHMDWSEQILKVARMDLLKDICRGTPVNTTLNSSLFNYASHYLNSTLFYNCNSPSTPQPDRFSCPASGDGYFAFKVDPLSKLRKLCNFSVFVPFIPILEGSKSANISRDTVRDILKNGFEITWIANTSLCENCTKSGGRCGYNWTRQEFSCFCRDKAYPTTCPAPSGMYARVTVAN
;
A
#
# COMPACT_ATOMS: atom_id res chain seq x y z
N MET A 1 5.24 -10.99 -13.86
CA MET A 1 5.04 -10.60 -12.44
C MET A 1 3.92 -9.56 -12.47
N GLU A 2 2.74 -9.86 -11.92
CA GLU A 2 1.67 -8.85 -11.84
C GLU A 2 2.07 -7.80 -10.79
N SER A 3 2.08 -6.54 -11.18
CA SER A 3 2.31 -5.42 -10.27
C SER A 3 1.01 -5.07 -9.56
N LEU A 4 1.04 -4.96 -8.23
CA LEU A 4 -0.09 -4.47 -7.46
C LEU A 4 -0.17 -2.94 -7.53
N GLU A 5 -1.35 -2.44 -7.87
CA GLU A 5 -1.65 -1.01 -7.85
C GLU A 5 -2.37 -0.63 -6.56
N TYR A 6 -1.97 0.50 -5.99
CA TYR A 6 -2.50 1.02 -4.74
C TYR A 6 -3.07 2.43 -4.93
N GLN A 7 -4.26 2.68 -4.40
CA GLN A 7 -4.83 4.00 -4.25
C GLN A 7 -4.21 4.66 -3.01
N VAL A 8 -3.63 5.85 -3.16
CA VAL A 8 -3.23 6.68 -2.02
C VAL A 8 -4.47 7.39 -1.48
N ILE A 9 -4.81 7.10 -0.22
CA ILE A 9 -5.97 7.66 0.49
C ILE A 9 -5.55 8.89 1.29
N HIS A 10 -4.43 8.80 2.00
CA HIS A 10 -3.89 9.86 2.84
C HIS A 10 -2.36 9.80 2.82
N MET A 11 -1.71 10.95 2.99
CA MET A 11 -0.26 11.09 3.07
C MET A 11 0.08 12.06 4.19
N ASP A 12 0.83 11.59 5.17
CA ASP A 12 1.40 12.40 6.26
C ASP A 12 2.91 12.54 6.04
N TRP A 13 3.35 13.75 5.70
CA TRP A 13 4.76 14.04 5.44
C TRP A 13 5.64 14.07 6.70
N SER A 14 5.08 14.45 7.85
CA SER A 14 5.79 14.52 9.13
C SER A 14 6.14 13.13 9.63
N GLU A 15 5.17 12.23 9.61
CA GLU A 15 5.31 10.87 10.13
C GLU A 15 5.79 9.88 9.05
N GLN A 16 5.95 10.36 7.81
CA GLN A 16 6.28 9.55 6.64
C GLN A 16 5.30 8.40 6.40
N ILE A 17 4.00 8.65 6.61
CA ILE A 17 2.93 7.64 6.51
C ILE A 17 2.12 7.83 5.23
N LEU A 18 1.99 6.75 4.44
CA LEU A 18 1.02 6.64 3.36
C LEU A 18 -0.08 5.67 3.79
N LYS A 19 -1.33 6.13 3.76
CA LYS A 19 -2.49 5.26 3.84
C LYS A 19 -2.90 4.85 2.44
N VAL A 20 -2.89 3.55 2.17
CA VAL A 20 -3.12 2.98 0.83
C VAL A 20 -4.15 1.85 0.85
N ALA A 21 -4.90 1.71 -0.24
CA ALA A 21 -5.78 0.56 -0.47
C ALA A 21 -5.51 -0.08 -1.83
N ARG A 22 -5.65 -1.40 -1.92
CA ARG A 22 -5.42 -2.14 -3.16
C ARG A 22 -6.51 -1.87 -4.19
N MET A 23 -6.12 -1.31 -5.34
CA MET A 23 -7.06 -0.90 -6.40
C MET A 23 -7.89 -2.03 -6.97
N ASP A 24 -7.34 -3.24 -7.04
CA ASP A 24 -8.06 -4.39 -7.57
C ASP A 24 -9.15 -4.89 -6.61
N LEU A 25 -8.88 -4.89 -5.31
CA LEU A 25 -9.86 -5.24 -4.28
C LEU A 25 -10.95 -4.17 -4.12
N LEU A 26 -10.66 -2.90 -4.43
CA LEU A 26 -11.65 -1.83 -4.51
C LEU A 26 -12.63 -2.02 -5.67
N LYS A 27 -12.20 -2.65 -6.76
CA LYS A 27 -13.04 -2.94 -7.92
C LYS A 27 -13.93 -4.16 -7.66
N ASP A 28 -13.30 -5.27 -7.28
CA ASP A 28 -14.00 -6.50 -6.94
C ASP A 28 -13.11 -7.41 -6.10
N ILE A 29 -13.62 -7.87 -4.95
CA ILE A 29 -12.90 -8.82 -4.10
C ILE A 29 -12.99 -10.26 -4.64
N CYS A 30 -13.82 -10.53 -5.65
CA CYS A 30 -14.05 -11.88 -6.20
C CYS A 30 -13.15 -12.24 -7.39
N ARG A 31 -11.97 -11.61 -7.53
CA ARG A 31 -11.10 -11.86 -8.70
C ARG A 31 -10.61 -13.32 -8.74
N GLY A 32 -10.54 -13.87 -9.96
CA GLY A 32 -10.18 -15.27 -10.20
C GLY A 32 -8.72 -15.63 -9.95
N THR A 33 -7.82 -14.65 -9.93
CA THR A 33 -6.39 -14.83 -9.63
C THR A 33 -6.01 -14.12 -8.33
N PRO A 34 -5.78 -14.87 -7.25
CA PRO A 34 -5.38 -14.30 -5.97
C PRO A 34 -3.90 -13.89 -6.02
N VAL A 35 -3.62 -12.61 -5.74
CA VAL A 35 -2.26 -12.07 -5.63
C VAL A 35 -2.03 -11.63 -4.20
N ASN A 36 -0.95 -12.10 -3.56
CA ASN A 36 -0.61 -11.72 -2.19
C ASN A 36 -0.18 -10.25 -2.12
N THR A 37 -0.59 -9.56 -1.06
CA THR A 37 -0.13 -8.20 -0.80
C THR A 37 1.36 -8.23 -0.43
N THR A 38 2.19 -7.73 -1.33
CA THR A 38 3.63 -7.60 -1.14
C THR A 38 4.04 -6.14 -1.26
N LEU A 39 4.93 -5.71 -0.37
CA LEU A 39 5.59 -4.41 -0.41
C LEU A 39 7.06 -4.59 -0.73
N ASN A 40 7.64 -3.61 -1.43
CA ASN A 40 9.09 -3.52 -1.57
C ASN A 40 9.68 -2.99 -0.25
N SER A 41 10.23 -3.89 0.56
CA SER A 41 10.81 -3.56 1.88
C SER A 41 12.05 -2.68 1.81
N SER A 42 12.64 -2.47 0.64
CA SER A 42 13.71 -1.47 0.47
C SER A 42 13.18 -0.05 0.37
N LEU A 43 11.87 0.13 0.12
CA LEU A 43 11.23 1.43 -0.08
C LEU A 43 10.12 1.72 0.93
N PHE A 44 9.45 0.69 1.44
CA PHE A 44 8.29 0.83 2.30
C PHE A 44 8.30 -0.21 3.41
N ASN A 45 7.82 0.17 4.59
CA ASN A 45 7.49 -0.76 5.67
C ASN A 45 6.00 -0.67 6.01
N TYR A 46 5.43 -1.72 6.60
CA TYR A 46 4.11 -1.59 7.20
C TYR A 46 4.19 -0.70 8.45
N ALA A 47 3.23 0.21 8.63
CA ALA A 47 3.11 1.01 9.86
C ALA A 47 2.60 0.14 11.02
N SER A 48 2.56 0.65 12.26
CA SER A 48 2.17 -0.15 13.45
C SER A 48 0.67 -0.39 13.62
N HIS A 49 -0.20 0.35 12.94
CA HIS A 49 -1.65 0.40 13.23
C HIS A 49 -2.53 -0.49 12.33
N TYR A 50 -2.01 -1.59 11.79
CA TYR A 50 -2.80 -2.53 10.96
C TYR A 50 -3.14 -3.83 11.68
N LEU A 51 -4.22 -4.47 11.21
CA LEU A 51 -4.51 -5.86 11.51
C LEU A 51 -4.26 -6.74 10.28
N ASN A 52 -3.85 -7.97 10.57
CA ASN A 52 -3.70 -9.02 9.57
C ASN A 52 -5.07 -9.55 9.18
N SER A 53 -5.45 -9.43 7.91
CA SER A 53 -6.60 -10.13 7.36
C SER A 53 -6.21 -11.06 6.22
N THR A 54 -7.04 -12.03 5.94
CA THR A 54 -6.88 -12.98 4.85
C THR A 54 -8.22 -13.24 4.19
N LEU A 55 -8.27 -13.03 2.87
CA LEU A 55 -9.38 -13.45 2.02
C LEU A 55 -9.12 -14.88 1.56
N PHE A 56 -10.13 -15.74 1.65
CA PHE A 56 -10.06 -17.12 1.19
C PHE A 56 -11.04 -17.38 0.05
N TYR A 57 -10.63 -18.18 -0.92
CA TYR A 57 -11.41 -18.49 -2.12
C TYR A 57 -11.31 -19.97 -2.50
N ASN A 58 -12.28 -20.40 -3.31
CA ASN A 58 -12.37 -21.78 -3.81
C ASN A 58 -12.31 -22.79 -2.64
N CYS A 59 -13.25 -22.61 -1.72
CA CYS A 59 -13.34 -23.38 -0.49
C CYS A 59 -14.31 -24.55 -0.64
N ASN A 60 -13.94 -25.70 -0.09
CA ASN A 60 -14.87 -26.80 0.10
C ASN A 60 -15.95 -26.39 1.11
N SER A 61 -17.18 -26.88 0.92
CA SER A 61 -18.28 -26.61 1.82
C SER A 61 -17.91 -27.04 3.25
N PRO A 62 -17.81 -26.12 4.22
CA PRO A 62 -17.40 -26.48 5.56
C PRO A 62 -18.49 -27.31 6.24
N SER A 63 -18.07 -28.29 7.04
CA SER A 63 -18.97 -29.10 7.87
C SER A 63 -19.64 -28.31 9.02
N THR A 64 -19.15 -27.11 9.33
CA THR A 64 -19.76 -26.20 10.30
C THR A 64 -19.91 -24.81 9.67
N PRO A 65 -20.96 -24.05 10.03
CA PRO A 65 -21.07 -22.65 9.62
C PRO A 65 -19.81 -21.88 10.01
N GLN A 66 -19.24 -21.18 9.05
CA GLN A 66 -18.04 -20.37 9.25
C GLN A 66 -18.46 -18.89 9.20
N PRO A 67 -18.09 -18.06 10.18
CA PRO A 67 -18.41 -16.64 10.18
C PRO A 67 -17.72 -15.91 9.03
N ASP A 68 -18.22 -14.72 8.70
CA ASP A 68 -17.60 -13.81 7.73
C ASP A 68 -17.48 -14.39 6.30
N ARG A 69 -18.44 -15.25 5.94
CA ARG A 69 -18.63 -15.76 4.58
C ARG A 69 -19.25 -14.68 3.68
N PHE A 70 -18.70 -14.50 2.48
CA PHE A 70 -19.26 -13.70 1.39
C PHE A 70 -19.43 -14.56 0.13
N SER A 71 -20.28 -14.12 -0.81
CA SER A 71 -20.56 -14.88 -2.03
C SER A 71 -20.02 -14.20 -3.29
N CYS A 72 -19.34 -14.97 -4.13
CA CYS A 72 -18.85 -14.56 -5.45
C CYS A 72 -19.64 -15.26 -6.57
N PRO A 73 -20.18 -14.53 -7.56
CA PRO A 73 -21.06 -15.12 -8.58
C PRO A 73 -20.38 -16.18 -9.44
N ALA A 74 -19.09 -16.01 -9.76
CA ALA A 74 -18.34 -16.90 -10.65
C ALA A 74 -17.55 -17.99 -9.93
N SER A 75 -17.08 -17.72 -8.71
CA SER A 75 -16.13 -18.57 -7.98
C SER A 75 -16.72 -19.22 -6.72
N GLY A 76 -17.99 -18.97 -6.41
CA GLY A 76 -18.66 -19.51 -5.23
C GLY A 76 -18.34 -18.72 -3.96
N ASP A 77 -18.38 -19.39 -2.81
CA ASP A 77 -18.20 -18.71 -1.52
C ASP A 77 -16.73 -18.38 -1.24
N GLY A 78 -16.53 -17.24 -0.58
CA GLY A 78 -15.27 -16.81 0.00
C GLY A 78 -15.43 -16.45 1.48
N TYR A 79 -14.30 -16.30 2.18
CA TYR A 79 -14.29 -15.97 3.61
C TYR A 79 -13.30 -14.84 3.89
N PHE A 80 -13.70 -13.89 4.75
CA PHE A 80 -12.84 -12.82 5.23
C PHE A 80 -12.44 -13.08 6.67
N ALA A 81 -11.19 -13.48 6.91
CA ALA A 81 -10.70 -13.81 8.24
C ALA A 81 -9.70 -12.77 8.74
N PHE A 82 -9.99 -12.15 9.88
CA PHE A 82 -9.07 -11.24 10.58
C PHE A 82 -8.83 -11.66 12.04
N LYS A 83 -9.40 -12.81 12.45
CA LYS A 83 -9.20 -13.45 13.76
C LYS A 83 -8.40 -14.74 13.59
N VAL A 84 -7.67 -15.14 14.63
CA VAL A 84 -6.79 -16.33 14.60
C VAL A 84 -7.58 -17.63 14.50
N ASP A 85 -8.66 -17.76 15.26
CA ASP A 85 -9.48 -18.99 15.35
C ASP A 85 -9.96 -19.53 13.98
N PRO A 86 -10.55 -18.72 13.08
CA PRO A 86 -11.00 -19.22 11.77
C PRO A 86 -9.85 -19.55 10.79
N LEU A 87 -8.66 -18.99 11.00
CA LEU A 87 -7.60 -18.97 9.99
C LEU A 87 -7.02 -20.36 9.68
N SER A 88 -6.77 -21.17 10.71
CA SER A 88 -6.16 -22.49 10.57
C SER A 88 -7.06 -23.48 9.83
N LYS A 89 -8.37 -23.39 10.06
CA LYS A 89 -9.38 -24.24 9.41
C LYS A 89 -9.58 -23.81 7.96
N LEU A 90 -9.72 -22.51 7.70
CA LEU A 90 -9.91 -21.99 6.34
C LEU A 90 -8.73 -22.30 5.41
N ARG A 91 -7.49 -22.23 5.92
CA ARG A 91 -6.30 -22.65 5.15
C ARG A 91 -6.34 -24.11 4.67
N LYS A 92 -7.07 -25.00 5.35
CA LYS A 92 -7.23 -26.40 4.94
C LYS A 92 -8.41 -26.61 3.99
N LEU A 93 -9.42 -25.74 4.07
CA LEU A 93 -10.65 -25.85 3.29
C LEU A 93 -10.56 -25.15 1.94
N CYS A 94 -9.72 -24.13 1.83
CA CYS A 94 -9.66 -23.23 0.70
C CYS A 94 -8.36 -23.38 -0.06
N ASN A 95 -8.46 -23.40 -1.39
CA ASN A 95 -7.29 -23.57 -2.26
C ASN A 95 -6.48 -22.28 -2.39
N PHE A 96 -7.11 -21.13 -2.17
CA PHE A 96 -6.44 -19.84 -2.31
C PHE A 96 -6.65 -18.96 -1.09
N SER A 97 -5.61 -18.19 -0.78
CA SER A 97 -5.65 -17.18 0.25
C SER A 97 -4.88 -15.94 -0.17
N VAL A 98 -5.39 -14.77 0.18
CA VAL A 98 -4.75 -13.48 -0.07
C VAL A 98 -4.63 -12.75 1.25
N PHE A 99 -3.38 -12.52 1.68
CA PHE A 99 -3.13 -11.63 2.80
C PHE A 99 -3.42 -10.18 2.40
N VAL A 100 -4.19 -9.46 3.21
CA VAL A 100 -4.47 -8.03 3.04
C VAL A 100 -4.40 -7.34 4.41
N PRO A 101 -3.46 -6.40 4.62
CA PRO A 101 -3.49 -5.57 5.81
C PRO A 101 -4.64 -4.58 5.72
N PHE A 102 -5.23 -4.23 6.86
CA PHE A 102 -6.26 -3.20 6.93
C PHE A 102 -6.25 -2.51 8.30
N ILE A 103 -6.80 -1.30 8.35
CA ILE A 103 -7.08 -0.59 9.59
C ILE A 103 -8.52 -0.92 10.01
N PRO A 104 -8.75 -1.51 11.19
CA PRO A 104 -10.09 -1.79 11.66
C PRO A 104 -10.86 -0.50 11.91
N ILE A 105 -12.07 -0.41 11.38
CA ILE A 105 -13.06 0.51 11.95
C ILE A 105 -13.69 -0.20 13.13
N LEU A 106 -13.81 0.48 14.27
CA LEU A 106 -14.56 0.01 15.44
C LEU A 106 -16.05 -0.06 15.08
N GLU A 107 -16.45 -1.11 14.37
CA GLU A 107 -17.86 -1.45 14.21
C GLU A 107 -18.09 -2.85 14.75
N GLY A 108 -18.88 -2.90 15.82
CA GLY A 108 -19.32 -4.12 16.46
C GLY A 108 -20.23 -4.92 15.53
N SER A 109 -19.64 -5.71 14.63
CA SER A 109 -20.39 -6.67 13.83
C SER A 109 -20.26 -8.06 14.45
N LYS A 110 -21.41 -8.58 14.90
CA LYS A 110 -21.59 -9.96 15.35
C LYS A 110 -21.60 -10.91 14.15
N SER A 111 -20.83 -11.98 14.29
CA SER A 111 -20.84 -13.30 13.63
C SER A 111 -22.07 -13.68 12.78
N ALA A 112 -22.17 -13.17 11.56
CA ALA A 112 -23.08 -13.64 10.51
C ALA A 112 -22.39 -13.60 9.13
N ASN A 113 -23.07 -14.06 8.07
CA ASN A 113 -22.57 -13.86 6.69
C ASN A 113 -22.35 -12.37 6.45
N ILE A 114 -21.18 -12.03 5.90
CA ILE A 114 -20.82 -10.65 5.57
C ILE A 114 -21.07 -10.41 4.08
N SER A 115 -21.64 -9.26 3.73
CA SER A 115 -21.83 -8.94 2.32
C SER A 115 -20.49 -8.67 1.64
N ARG A 116 -20.42 -8.95 0.33
CA ARG A 116 -19.24 -8.64 -0.49
C ARG A 116 -18.88 -7.15 -0.41
N ASP A 117 -19.89 -6.28 -0.46
CA ASP A 117 -19.70 -4.84 -0.37
C ASP A 117 -19.18 -4.43 1.01
N THR A 118 -19.63 -5.07 2.09
CA THR A 118 -19.10 -4.80 3.44
C THR A 118 -17.62 -5.17 3.55
N VAL A 119 -17.20 -6.33 3.02
CA VAL A 119 -15.78 -6.69 2.99
C VAL A 119 -14.98 -5.68 2.15
N ARG A 120 -15.51 -5.29 0.98
CA ARG A 120 -14.89 -4.27 0.13
C ARG A 120 -14.75 -2.94 0.86
N ASP A 121 -15.77 -2.50 1.59
CA ASP A 121 -15.78 -1.24 2.33
C ASP A 121 -14.82 -1.26 3.51
N ILE A 122 -14.65 -2.41 4.19
CA ILE A 122 -13.59 -2.61 5.19
C ILE A 122 -12.21 -2.42 4.55
N LEU A 123 -11.95 -3.11 3.43
CA LEU A 123 -10.67 -3.05 2.72
C LEU A 123 -10.41 -1.68 2.07
N LYS A 124 -11.47 -0.92 1.79
CA LYS A 124 -11.39 0.45 1.27
C LYS A 124 -10.78 1.43 2.27
N ASN A 125 -10.82 1.14 3.56
CA ASN A 125 -10.07 1.92 4.54
C ASN A 125 -8.57 1.78 4.36
N GLY A 126 -8.12 0.72 3.69
CA GLY A 126 -6.72 0.49 3.42
C GLY A 126 -5.92 0.22 4.68
N PHE A 127 -4.61 0.38 4.55
CA PHE A 127 -3.62 0.21 5.59
C PHE A 127 -2.52 1.25 5.44
N GLU A 128 -1.77 1.45 6.51
CA GLU A 128 -0.68 2.43 6.53
C GLU A 128 0.66 1.74 6.26
N ILE A 129 1.46 2.39 5.43
CA ILE A 129 2.86 2.07 5.17
C ILE A 129 3.71 3.29 5.47
N THR A 130 4.92 3.09 5.96
CA THR A 130 5.92 4.14 6.02
C THR A 130 6.83 4.07 4.80
N TRP A 131 7.26 5.20 4.28
CA TRP A 131 8.26 5.22 3.20
C TRP A 131 9.66 5.44 3.75
N ILE A 132 10.59 4.61 3.30
CA ILE A 132 12.02 4.68 3.63
C ILE A 132 12.66 5.69 2.67
N ALA A 133 12.23 6.95 2.71
CA ALA A 133 13.04 8.00 2.12
C ALA A 133 14.19 8.25 3.09
N ASN A 134 15.42 8.21 2.58
CA ASN A 134 16.57 8.71 3.32
C ASN A 134 16.31 10.21 3.59
N THR A 135 15.83 10.53 4.79
CA THR A 135 15.30 11.86 5.16
C THR A 135 16.32 12.93 4.89
N SER A 136 17.59 12.67 5.23
CA SER A 136 18.70 13.58 4.97
C SER A 136 18.90 13.92 3.49
N LEU A 137 18.78 12.94 2.58
CA LEU A 137 18.91 13.18 1.13
C LEU A 137 17.71 13.95 0.58
N CYS A 138 16.49 13.59 0.99
CA CYS A 138 15.29 14.32 0.57
C CYS A 138 15.29 15.75 1.12
N GLU A 139 15.71 15.97 2.36
CA GLU A 139 15.87 17.30 2.95
C GLU A 139 16.89 18.14 2.18
N ASN A 140 18.07 17.60 1.89
CA ASN A 140 19.10 18.30 1.12
C ASN A 140 18.61 18.64 -0.28
N CYS A 141 17.95 17.70 -0.95
CA CYS A 141 17.33 17.93 -2.26
C CYS A 141 16.30 19.06 -2.20
N THR A 142 15.41 19.03 -1.21
CA THR A 142 14.36 20.05 -1.03
C THR A 142 14.96 21.42 -0.72
N LYS A 143 15.97 21.49 0.17
CA LYS A 143 16.73 22.71 0.48
C LYS A 143 17.42 23.30 -0.76
N SER A 144 17.86 22.46 -1.68
CA SER A 144 18.45 22.89 -2.96
C SER A 144 17.43 23.31 -4.03
N GLY A 145 16.12 23.23 -3.74
CA GLY A 145 15.05 23.60 -4.68
C GLY A 145 14.57 22.45 -5.58
N GLY A 146 14.96 21.22 -5.29
CA GLY A 146 14.52 20.02 -5.99
C GLY A 146 13.33 19.33 -5.33
N ARG A 147 12.84 18.26 -5.96
CA ARG A 147 11.87 17.31 -5.38
C ARG A 147 12.49 15.94 -5.27
N CYS A 148 12.38 15.31 -4.11
CA CYS A 148 12.94 13.99 -3.92
C CYS A 148 12.09 12.91 -4.60
N GLY A 149 12.74 11.85 -5.05
CA GLY A 149 12.05 10.67 -5.56
C GLY A 149 13.02 9.52 -5.78
N TYR A 150 12.53 8.49 -6.45
CA TYR A 150 13.24 7.23 -6.65
C TYR A 150 13.36 6.92 -8.14
N ASN A 151 14.57 6.60 -8.59
CA ASN A 151 14.81 6.20 -9.97
C ASN A 151 14.66 4.68 -10.09
N TRP A 152 13.55 4.22 -10.67
CA TRP A 152 13.25 2.79 -10.83
C TRP A 152 14.23 2.04 -11.74
N THR A 153 14.86 2.72 -12.69
CA THR A 153 15.85 2.10 -13.60
C THR A 153 17.17 1.81 -12.88
N ARG A 154 17.59 2.72 -11.99
CA ARG A 154 18.85 2.60 -11.23
C ARG A 154 18.68 2.04 -9.82
N GLN A 155 17.42 1.91 -9.38
CA GLN A 155 17.04 1.49 -8.04
C GLN A 155 17.64 2.34 -6.91
N GLU A 156 17.80 3.64 -7.14
CA GLU A 156 18.45 4.58 -6.21
C GLU A 156 17.64 5.86 -5.99
N PHE A 157 17.97 6.58 -4.91
CA PHE A 157 17.44 7.91 -4.65
C PHE A 157 17.83 8.89 -5.77
N SER A 158 16.93 9.81 -6.10
CA SER A 158 17.21 10.88 -7.06
C SER A 158 16.54 12.19 -6.64
N CYS A 159 17.26 13.29 -6.85
CA CYS A 159 16.76 14.65 -6.67
C CYS A 159 16.34 15.22 -8.02
N PHE A 160 15.04 15.43 -8.21
CA PHE A 160 14.48 15.97 -9.45
C PHE A 160 14.50 17.49 -9.43
N CYS A 161 15.42 18.07 -10.22
CA CYS A 161 15.60 19.51 -10.38
C CYS A 161 14.89 20.01 -11.63
N ARG A 162 14.90 21.33 -11.86
CA ARG A 162 14.24 21.95 -13.03
C ARG A 162 14.79 21.46 -14.37
N ASP A 163 16.09 21.21 -14.43
CA ASP A 163 16.81 20.82 -15.63
C ASP A 163 16.85 19.29 -15.79
N LYS A 164 17.31 18.56 -14.76
CA LYS A 164 17.37 17.09 -14.77
C LYS A 164 17.41 16.50 -13.36
N ALA A 165 17.46 15.18 -13.30
CA ALA A 165 17.65 14.44 -12.07
C ALA A 165 19.14 14.40 -11.67
N TYR A 166 19.41 14.65 -10.40
CA TYR A 166 20.73 14.60 -9.78
C TYR A 166 20.76 13.55 -8.65
N PRO A 167 21.96 13.05 -8.26
CA PRO A 167 22.04 12.04 -7.21
C PRO A 167 21.56 12.51 -5.83
N THR A 168 21.79 13.77 -5.44
CA THR A 168 21.53 14.23 -4.06
C THR A 168 20.87 15.60 -3.98
N THR A 169 21.40 16.60 -4.67
CA THR A 169 20.93 18.00 -4.64
C THR A 169 20.95 18.64 -6.02
N CYS A 170 20.18 19.71 -6.18
CA CYS A 170 20.25 20.57 -7.35
C CYS A 170 21.51 21.45 -7.30
N PRO A 171 22.15 21.68 -8.46
CA PRO A 171 23.25 22.63 -8.53
C PRO A 171 22.75 24.03 -8.15
N ALA A 172 23.56 24.77 -7.41
CA ALA A 172 23.29 26.20 -7.19
C ALA A 172 23.17 26.91 -8.55
N PRO A 173 22.29 27.91 -8.69
CA PRO A 173 22.28 28.74 -9.89
C PRO A 173 23.70 29.28 -10.07
N SER A 174 24.31 28.96 -11.21
CA SER A 174 25.63 29.47 -11.59
C SER A 174 25.62 30.97 -11.33
N GLY A 175 26.43 31.45 -10.38
CA GLY A 175 26.44 32.85 -10.01
C GLY A 175 26.55 33.71 -11.27
N MET A 176 25.51 34.49 -11.57
CA MET A 176 25.66 35.62 -12.49
C MET A 176 26.56 36.62 -11.78
N TYR A 177 27.87 36.44 -11.90
CA TYR A 177 28.81 37.50 -11.57
C TYR A 177 28.58 38.62 -12.57
N ALA A 178 27.95 39.71 -12.14
CA ALA A 178 27.92 40.94 -12.91
C ALA A 178 29.35 41.50 -12.94
N ARG A 179 29.98 41.51 -14.11
CA ARG A 179 31.23 42.25 -14.33
C ARG A 179 30.89 43.74 -14.34
N VAL A 180 31.17 44.44 -13.23
CA VAL A 180 31.11 45.89 -13.18
C VAL A 180 32.49 46.43 -13.54
N THR A 181 32.59 47.19 -14.63
CA THR A 181 33.80 47.94 -14.97
C THR A 181 33.63 49.34 -14.40
N VAL A 182 34.50 49.73 -13.47
CA VAL A 182 34.59 51.12 -13.00
C VAL A 182 35.61 51.81 -13.90
N ALA A 183 35.17 52.77 -14.70
CA ALA A 183 36.07 53.66 -15.42
C ALA A 183 36.61 54.72 -14.43
N ASN A 184 37.92 54.94 -14.45
CA ASN A 184 38.55 56.09 -13.79
C ASN A 184 38.24 57.37 -14.54
#